data_AF-A0A435GQW6-F1
#
_entry.id   AF-A0A435GQW6-F1
#
_cell.length_a   1.000
_cell.length_b   1.000
_cell.length_c   1.000
_cell.angle_alpha   90.00
_cell.angle_beta   90.00
_cell.angle_gamma   90.00
#
_symmetry.space_group_name_H-M   'P 1'
#
loop_
_entity.id
_entity.type
_entity.pdbx_description
1 polymer ?
#
loop_
_entity_poly.entity_id
_entity_poly.type
_entity_poly.pdbx_seq_one_letter_code
_entity_poly.pdbx_strand_id
1 'polypeptide(L)' 'CGRWPADLVDTSENKHYADFGCSYQNNLAAQMANPSDLLGPRKSANIDPANRSQAIDVYQKRGISDEFLGNSEVTY' A
#
# COMPACT_ATOMS: atom_id res chain seq x y z
N CYS A 1 -11.98 3.51 3.28
CA CYS A 1 -10.87 4.17 2.55
C CYS A 1 -10.67 3.40 1.26
N GLY A 2 -10.04 3.99 0.25
CA GLY A 2 -9.76 3.32 -1.02
C GLY A 2 -10.63 3.77 -2.20
N ARG A 3 -11.28 4.94 -2.11
CA ARG A 3 -11.92 5.59 -3.27
C ARG A 3 -10.97 6.66 -3.80
N TRP A 4 -10.55 6.54 -5.05
CA TRP A 4 -9.59 7.45 -5.67
C TRP A 4 -10.19 8.07 -6.95
N PRO A 5 -11.14 9.02 -6.81
CA PRO A 5 -11.94 9.54 -7.93
C PRO A 5 -11.19 10.54 -8.84
N ALA A 6 -10.03 11.04 -8.42
CA ALA A 6 -9.21 11.98 -9.17
C ALA A 6 -7.73 11.74 -8.85
N ASP A 7 -6.87 12.14 -9.80
CA ASP A 7 -5.42 12.09 -9.59
C ASP A 7 -4.99 13.10 -8.52
N LEU A 8 -4.01 12.73 -7.68
CA LEU A 8 -3.49 13.61 -6.63
C LEU A 8 -2.82 14.87 -7.19
N VAL A 9 -2.32 14.83 -8.44
CA VAL A 9 -1.64 15.96 -9.09
C VAL A 9 -2.56 16.79 -10.00
N ASP A 10 -3.86 16.50 -10.03
CA ASP A 10 -4.82 17.18 -10.91
C ASP A 10 -5.05 18.66 -10.56
N THR A 11 -4.67 19.09 -9.35
CA THR A 11 -4.84 20.47 -8.87
C THR A 11 -3.64 21.00 -8.11
N SER A 12 -3.39 22.31 -8.22
CA SER A 12 -2.37 23.04 -7.46
C SER A 12 -2.89 23.67 -6.17
N GLU A 13 -4.16 23.45 -5.79
CA GLU A 13 -4.82 24.17 -4.69
C GLU A 13 -4.36 23.80 -3.26
N ASN A 14 -3.41 22.86 -3.11
CA ASN A 14 -2.90 22.35 -1.82
C ASN A 14 -4.02 22.07 -0.80
N LYS A 15 -5.10 21.45 -1.27
CA LYS A 15 -6.20 20.97 -0.44
C LYS A 15 -6.04 19.48 -0.20
N HIS A 16 -6.67 18.99 0.86
CA HIS A 16 -6.78 17.56 1.09
C HIS A 16 -7.53 16.89 -0.08
N TYR A 17 -6.97 15.80 -0.59
CA TYR A 17 -7.61 14.96 -1.60
C TYR A 17 -8.77 14.16 -0.98
N ALA A 18 -9.66 13.64 -1.83
CA ALA A 18 -10.94 13.05 -1.41
C ALA A 18 -10.82 11.96 -0.32
N ASP A 19 -9.81 11.08 -0.40
CA ASP A 19 -9.60 10.00 0.57
C ASP A 19 -8.66 10.36 1.73
N PHE A 20 -8.15 11.61 1.82
CA PHE A 20 -7.05 11.97 2.73
C PHE A 20 -7.26 11.52 4.17
N GLY A 21 -8.42 11.81 4.78
CA GLY A 21 -8.66 11.46 6.18
C GLY A 21 -8.62 9.95 6.41
N CYS A 22 -9.27 9.18 5.55
CA CYS A 22 -9.36 7.73 5.72
C CYS A 22 -8.06 7.03 5.32
N SER A 23 -7.49 7.36 4.16
CA SER A 23 -6.23 6.79 3.68
C SER A 23 -5.08 7.09 4.65
N TYR A 24 -5.02 8.30 5.21
CA TYR A 24 -3.99 8.67 6.18
C TYR A 24 -4.09 7.83 7.45
N GLN A 25 -5.29 7.67 8.01
CA GLN A 25 -5.48 6.86 9.21
C GLN A 25 -5.24 5.38 8.95
N ASN A 26 -5.64 4.86 7.78
CA ASN A 26 -5.36 3.48 7.40
C ASN A 26 -3.86 3.20 7.27
N ASN A 27 -3.12 4.11 6.61
CA ASN A 27 -1.67 4.01 6.47
C ASN A 27 -0.93 4.17 7.81
N LEU A 28 -1.43 5.04 8.70
CA LEU A 28 -0.90 5.16 10.05
C LEU A 28 -1.14 3.87 10.85
N ALA A 29 -2.34 3.28 10.76
CA ALA A 29 -2.65 2.01 11.41
C ALA A 29 -1.77 0.86 10.89
N ALA A 30 -1.48 0.82 9.58
CA ALA A 30 -0.56 -0.17 9.01
C ALA A 30 0.88 -0.01 9.55
N GLN A 31 1.37 1.23 9.68
CA GLN A 31 2.67 1.49 10.30
C GLN A 31 2.70 1.10 11.78
N MET A 32 1.59 1.33 12.50
CA MET A 32 1.43 1.02 13.91
C MET A 32 0.88 -0.40 14.17
N ALA A 33 0.81 -1.26 13.14
CA ALA A 33 0.20 -2.58 13.25
C ALA A 33 0.85 -3.45 14.35
N ASN A 34 2.12 -3.19 14.68
CA ASN A 34 2.75 -3.64 15.91
C ASN A 34 3.40 -2.47 16.65
N PRO A 35 2.78 -1.96 17.74
CA PRO A 35 3.34 -0.85 18.51
C PRO A 35 4.73 -1.14 19.11
N SER A 36 5.08 -2.41 19.33
CA SER A 36 6.38 -2.81 19.89
C SER A 36 7.55 -2.44 18.96
N ASP A 37 7.30 -2.24 17.66
CA ASP A 37 8.33 -1.90 16.68
C ASP A 37 8.95 -0.51 16.93
N LEU A 38 8.24 0.36 17.66
CA LEU A 38 8.74 1.67 18.07
C LEU A 38 9.87 1.58 19.11
N LEU A 39 9.95 0.46 19.83
CA LEU A 39 10.96 0.23 20.86
C LEU A 39 12.20 -0.47 20.29
N GLY A 40 12.07 -1.14 19.15
CA GLY A 40 13.19 -1.78 18.46
C GLY A 40 12.74 -2.67 17.30
N PRO A 41 13.69 -3.14 16.48
CA PRO A 41 13.39 -4.00 15.34
C PRO A 41 12.68 -5.30 15.76
N ARG A 42 11.75 -5.78 14.93
CA ARG A 42 11.17 -7.13 15.11
C ARG A 42 12.26 -8.20 15.03
N LYS A 43 12.06 -9.30 15.77
CA LYS A 43 12.89 -10.50 15.62
C LYS A 43 12.76 -11.03 14.19
N SER A 44 13.85 -11.59 13.66
CA SER A 44 13.81 -12.32 12.41
C SER A 44 12.86 -13.51 12.54
N ALA A 45 11.97 -13.66 11.56
CA ALA A 45 11.11 -14.82 11.41
C ALA A 45 11.74 -15.80 10.42
N ASN A 46 11.25 -17.05 10.43
CA ASN A 46 11.54 -17.98 9.35
C ASN A 46 10.98 -17.41 8.04
N ILE A 47 11.69 -17.69 6.95
CA ILE A 47 11.23 -17.36 5.62
C ILE A 47 9.90 -18.08 5.31
N ASP A 48 8.98 -17.37 4.64
CA ASP A 48 7.85 -17.97 3.93
C ASP A 48 8.29 -18.28 2.49
N PRO A 49 8.65 -19.54 2.16
CA PRO A 49 9.18 -19.88 0.85
C PRO A 49 8.11 -19.74 -0.23
N ALA A 50 6.85 -20.04 0.10
CA ALA A 50 5.76 -20.04 -0.87
C ALA A 50 5.45 -18.62 -1.34
N ASN A 51 5.29 -17.69 -0.39
CA ASN A 51 5.08 -16.28 -0.71
C ASN A 51 6.27 -15.69 -1.49
N ARG A 52 7.51 -16.02 -1.08
CA ARG A 52 8.71 -15.53 -1.78
C ARG A 52 8.79 -16.04 -3.22
N SER A 53 8.53 -17.33 -3.45
CA SER A 53 8.50 -17.90 -4.81
C SER A 53 7.43 -17.22 -5.66
N GLN A 54 6.23 -17.01 -5.11
CA GLN A 54 5.14 -16.31 -5.80
C GLN A 54 5.54 -14.88 -6.20
N ALA A 55 6.13 -14.11 -5.29
CA ALA A 55 6.57 -12.74 -5.57
C ALA A 55 7.66 -12.70 -6.67
N ILE A 56 8.60 -13.66 -6.64
CA ILE A 56 9.64 -13.79 -7.67
C ILE A 56 9.02 -14.11 -9.03
N ASP A 57 8.07 -15.03 -9.10
CA ASP A 57 7.39 -15.40 -10.35
C ASP A 57 6.65 -14.21 -10.97
N VAL A 58 5.95 -13.41 -10.16
CA VAL A 58 5.29 -12.17 -10.61
C VAL A 58 6.31 -11.21 -11.19
N TYR A 59 7.42 -10.97 -10.48
CA TYR A 59 8.50 -10.10 -10.94
C TYR A 59 9.11 -10.58 -12.27
N GLN A 60 9.41 -11.88 -12.39
CA GLN A 60 10.00 -12.46 -13.60
C GLN A 60 9.09 -12.35 -14.82
N LYS A 61 7.78 -12.48 -14.63
CA LYS A 61 6.77 -12.30 -15.68
C LYS A 61 6.54 -10.82 -16.05
N ARG A 62 7.23 -9.88 -15.39
CA ARG A 62 6.96 -8.43 -15.45
C ARG A 62 5.49 -8.10 -15.14
N GLY A 63 4.87 -8.91 -14.29
CA GLY A 63 3.48 -8.74 -13.88
C GLY A 63 3.35 -7.74 -12.74
N ILE A 64 2.15 -7.21 -12.58
CA ILE A 64 1.70 -6.54 -11.35
C ILE A 64 0.82 -7.57 -10.62
N SER A 65 1.02 -7.76 -9.31
CA SER A 65 0.13 -8.65 -8.54
C SER A 65 -1.31 -8.12 -8.60
N ASP A 66 -2.29 -9.01 -8.74
CA ASP A 66 -3.70 -8.64 -8.82
C ASP A 66 -4.17 -7.82 -7.61
N GLU A 67 -3.51 -7.97 -6.45
CA GLU A 67 -3.81 -7.15 -5.26
C GLU A 67 -3.61 -5.64 -5.50
N PHE A 68 -2.77 -5.25 -6.46
CA PHE A 68 -2.47 -3.86 -6.78
C PHE A 68 -3.33 -3.31 -7.93
N LEU A 69 -4.14 -4.14 -8.60
CA LEU A 69 -4.95 -3.72 -9.74
C LEU A 69 -6.33 -3.15 -9.34
N GLY A 70 -6.70 -3.17 -8.06
CA GLY A 70 -8.10 -3.12 -7.64
C GLY A 70 -8.74 -1.77 -7.34
N ASN A 71 -8.01 -0.65 -7.21
CA ASN A 71 -8.54 0.51 -6.45
C ASN A 71 -8.52 1.88 -7.16
N SER A 72 -8.05 2.00 -8.40
CA SER A 72 -8.08 3.30 -9.11
C SER A 72 -9.40 3.51 -9.85
N GLU A 73 -10.09 4.61 -9.57
CA GLU A 73 -11.22 5.09 -10.39
C GLU A 73 -10.75 6.04 -11.51
N VAL A 74 -9.46 6.41 -11.51
CA VAL A 74 -8.84 7.24 -12.54
C VAL A 74 -8.43 6.38 -13.73
N THR A 75 -8.90 6.76 -14.92
CA THR A 75 -8.44 6.23 -16.21
C THR A 75 -7.32 7.10 -16.75
N TYR A 76 -6.14 6.51 -16.99
CA TYR A 76 -4.97 7.17 -17.57
C TYR A 76 -4.92 7.07 -19.10
#